data_AF-A0A4R4DP96-F1
#
_entry.id   AF-A0A4R4DP96-F1
#
_cell.length_a   1.000
_cell.length_b   1.000
_cell.length_c   1.000
_cell.angle_alpha   90.00
_cell.angle_beta   90.00
_cell.angle_gamma   90.00
#
_symmetry.space_group_name_H-M   'P 1'
#
loop_
_entity.id
_entity.type
_entity.pdbx_description
1 polymer ?
#
loop_
_entity_poly.entity_id
_entity_poly.type
_entity_poly.pdbx_seq_one_letter_code
_entity_poly.pdbx_strand_id
1 'polypeptide(L)'
;MSQHDTPHILAAIESMRGTLVLARTLVESGRKVNLGGLDAGTAALCAAVGMLPPGEARSLRPALLGLLAALDGLGIALATP
;
A
#
# COMPACT_ATOMS: atom_id res chain seq x y z
N MET A 1 0.89 -19.80 14.18
CA MET A 1 1.04 -18.52 14.92
C MET A 1 0.86 -17.39 13.94
N SER A 2 -0.33 -16.79 13.88
CA SER A 2 -0.60 -15.64 13.01
C SER A 2 -0.02 -14.38 13.66
N GLN A 3 1.14 -13.94 13.19
CA GLN A 3 1.79 -12.67 13.56
C GLN A 3 1.13 -11.50 12.79
N HIS A 4 -0.13 -11.20 13.11
CA HIS A 4 -0.83 -10.03 12.55
C HIS A 4 -1.27 -9.10 13.67
N ASP A 5 -0.30 -8.57 14.39
CA ASP A 5 -0.48 -7.48 15.33
C ASP A 5 -0.40 -6.13 14.60
N THR A 6 -1.11 -5.15 15.15
CA THR A 6 -1.24 -3.80 14.58
C THR A 6 0.10 -3.15 14.16
N PRO A 7 1.22 -3.26 14.91
CA PRO A 7 2.50 -2.70 14.51
C PRO A 7 3.08 -3.32 13.23
N HIS A 8 2.98 -4.65 13.07
CA HIS A 8 3.46 -5.34 11.88
C HIS A 8 2.64 -4.94 10.64
N ILE A 9 1.31 -4.82 10.79
CA ILE A 9 0.44 -4.36 9.71
C ILE A 9 0.77 -2.91 9.33
N LEU A 10 1.00 -2.03 10.31
CA LEU A 10 1.42 -0.66 10.04
C LEU A 10 2.74 -0.60 9.25
N ALA A 11 3.73 -1.41 9.63
CA ALA A 11 5.00 -1.49 8.91
C ALA A 11 4.80 -1.96 7.46
N ALA A 12 3.91 -2.93 7.23
CA ALA A 12 3.57 -3.40 5.89
C ALA A 12 2.89 -2.32 5.04
N ILE A 13 1.96 -1.54 5.63
CA ILE A 13 1.31 -0.40 4.97
C ILE A 13 2.36 0.62 4.53
N GLU A 14 3.26 1.03 5.43
CA GLU A 14 4.28 2.03 5.15
C GLU A 14 5.31 1.54 4.11
N SER A 15 5.72 0.27 4.18
CA SER A 15 6.61 -0.34 3.19
C SER A 15 6.00 -0.34 1.80
N MET A 16 4.71 -0.72 1.68
CA MET A 16 4.00 -0.70 0.41
C MET A 16 3.84 0.74 -0.11
N ARG A 17 3.47 1.68 0.76
CA ARG A 17 3.36 3.10 0.41
C ARG A 17 4.69 3.65 -0.12
N GLY A 18 5.81 3.36 0.55
CA GLY A 18 7.14 3.76 0.10
C GLY A 18 7.49 3.19 -1.29
N THR A 19 7.11 1.93 -1.53
CA THR A 19 7.30 1.27 -2.84
C THR A 19 6.49 1.98 -3.94
N LEU A 20 5.24 2.34 -3.67
CA LEU A 20 4.38 3.05 -4.64
C LEU A 20 4.88 4.46 -4.93
N VAL A 21 5.35 5.19 -3.91
CA VAL A 21 5.97 6.51 -4.09
C VAL A 21 7.19 6.42 -4.99
N LEU A 22 8.08 5.44 -4.75
CA LEU A 22 9.24 5.22 -5.60
C LEU A 22 8.84 4.84 -7.03
N ALA A 23 7.86 3.94 -7.19
CA ALA A 23 7.34 3.54 -8.50
C ALA A 23 6.78 4.75 -9.26
N ARG A 24 6.05 5.64 -8.58
CA ARG A 24 5.55 6.89 -9.17
C ARG A 24 6.69 7.78 -9.65
N THR A 25 7.70 8.03 -8.82
CA THR A 25 8.87 8.82 -9.22
C THR A 25 9.57 8.23 -10.45
N LEU A 26 9.68 6.90 -10.52
CA LEU A 26 10.24 6.22 -11.69
C LEU A 26 9.39 6.46 -12.94
N VAL A 27 8.08 6.25 -12.86
CA VAL A 27 7.14 6.51 -13.98
C VAL A 27 7.23 7.96 -14.45
N GLU A 28 7.21 8.93 -13.53
CA GLU A 28 7.31 10.36 -13.85
C GLU A 28 8.64 10.73 -14.50
N SER A 29 9.71 9.96 -14.25
CA SER A 29 10.99 10.10 -14.94
C SER A 29 11.08 9.37 -16.30
N GLY A 30 9.95 8.86 -16.81
CA GLY A 30 9.86 8.12 -18.08
C GLY A 30 10.34 6.66 -17.99
N ARG A 31 10.53 6.12 -16.78
CA ARG A 31 10.94 4.72 -16.59
C ARG A 31 9.72 3.81 -16.56
N LYS A 32 9.83 2.65 -17.22
CA LYS A 32 8.88 1.56 -17.05
C LYS A 32 9.08 0.90 -15.70
N VAL A 33 7.98 0.65 -14.99
CA VAL A 33 7.96 -0.08 -13.72
C VAL A 33 7.20 -1.38 -13.91
N ASN A 34 7.65 -2.44 -13.23
CA ASN A 34 6.90 -3.68 -13.14
C ASN A 34 6.08 -3.65 -11.84
N LEU A 35 4.76 -3.69 -11.96
CA LEU A 35 3.84 -3.74 -10.82
C LEU A 35 3.40 -5.18 -10.49
N GLY A 36 4.07 -6.18 -11.06
CA GLY A 36 3.83 -7.58 -10.76
C GLY A 36 3.89 -7.85 -9.26
N GLY A 37 2.86 -8.50 -8.74
CA GLY A 37 2.72 -8.81 -7.32
C GLY A 37 2.04 -7.73 -6.48
N LEU A 38 1.74 -6.55 -7.03
CA LEU A 38 1.04 -5.48 -6.29
C LEU A 38 -0.37 -5.91 -5.86
N ASP A 39 -1.13 -6.56 -6.75
CA ASP A 39 -2.47 -7.07 -6.42
C ASP A 39 -2.42 -8.11 -5.30
N ALA A 40 -1.48 -9.05 -5.38
CA ALA A 40 -1.30 -10.08 -4.36
C ALA A 40 -0.88 -9.49 -3.01
N GLY A 41 0.05 -8.53 -3.02
CA GLY A 41 0.48 -7.80 -1.81
C GLY A 41 -0.67 -7.00 -1.20
N THR A 42 -1.47 -6.32 -2.02
CA THR A 42 -2.63 -5.54 -1.57
C THR A 42 -3.71 -6.45 -0.99
N ALA A 43 -4.00 -7.58 -1.65
CA ALA A 43 -4.95 -8.56 -1.15
C ALA A 43 -4.53 -9.16 0.21
N ALA A 44 -3.25 -9.48 0.38
CA ALA A 44 -2.70 -9.95 1.65
C ALA A 44 -2.83 -8.90 2.76
N LEU A 45 -2.54 -7.63 2.44
CA LEU A 45 -2.68 -6.52 3.38
C LEU A 45 -4.15 -6.29 3.78
N CYS A 46 -5.07 -6.31 2.81
CA CYS A 46 -6.51 -6.20 3.06
C CYS A 46 -7.02 -7.34 3.95
N ALA A 47 -6.58 -8.57 3.71
CA ALA A 47 -6.92 -9.71 4.55
C ALA A 47 -6.39 -9.54 5.98
N ALA A 48 -5.14 -9.10 6.14
CA ALA A 48 -4.53 -8.85 7.44
C ALA A 48 -5.30 -7.78 8.25
N VAL A 49 -5.66 -6.66 7.61
CA VAL A 49 -6.45 -5.60 8.25
C VAL A 49 -7.86 -6.09 8.59
N GLY A 50 -8.50 -6.86 7.70
CA GLY A 50 -9.84 -7.41 7.91
C GLY A 50 -9.95 -8.39 9.08
N MET A 51 -8.82 -8.96 9.52
CA MET A 51 -8.73 -9.86 10.67
C MET A 51 -8.55 -9.14 12.01
N LEU A 52 -8.28 -7.83 12.01
CA LEU A 52 -8.09 -7.06 13.24
C LEU A 52 -9.42 -6.75 13.95
N PRO A 53 -9.42 -6.70 15.28
CA PRO A 53 -10.54 -6.14 16.03
C PRO A 53 -10.84 -4.69 15.59
N PRO A 54 -12.12 -4.26 15.55
CA PRO A 54 -12.50 -2.93 15.06
C PRO A 54 -11.81 -1.75 15.77
N GLY A 55 -11.49 -1.91 17.06
CA GLY A 55 -10.77 -0.90 17.85
C GLY A 55 -9.33 -0.72 17.41
N GLU A 56 -8.65 -1.82 17.06
CA GLU A 56 -7.25 -1.84 16.61
C GLU A 56 -7.12 -1.41 15.15
N ALA A 57 -8.05 -1.85 14.29
CA ALA A 57 -8.07 -1.43 12.89
C ALA A 57 -8.24 0.10 12.74
N ARG A 58 -8.92 0.75 13.69
CA ARG A 58 -9.20 2.20 13.61
C ARG A 58 -7.93 3.04 13.67
N SER A 59 -6.89 2.62 14.41
CA SER A 59 -5.62 3.35 14.46
C SER A 59 -4.82 3.26 13.16
N LEU A 60 -5.11 2.28 12.30
CA LEU A 60 -4.46 2.14 10.99
C LEU A 60 -5.06 3.05 9.91
N ARG A 61 -6.22 3.68 10.16
CA ARG A 61 -6.94 4.49 9.17
C ARG A 61 -6.07 5.57 8.51
N PRO A 62 -5.27 6.38 9.24
CA PRO A 62 -4.41 7.38 8.60
C PRO A 62 -3.40 6.77 7.62
N ALA A 63 -2.77 5.66 7.99
CA ALA A 63 -1.80 4.97 7.15
C ALA A 63 -2.45 4.36 5.89
N LEU A 64 -3.64 3.76 6.04
CA LEU A 64 -4.41 3.22 4.92
C LEU A 64 -4.84 4.30 3.92
N LEU A 65 -5.25 5.48 4.41
CA LEU A 65 -5.56 6.62 3.54
C LEU A 65 -4.31 7.12 2.80
N GLY A 66 -3.15 7.15 3.47
CA GLY A 66 -1.88 7.50 2.84
C GLY A 66 -1.47 6.50 1.76
N LEU A 67 -1.73 5.21 1.97
CA LEU A 67 -1.50 4.16 0.97
C LEU A 67 -2.43 4.32 -0.23
N LEU A 68 -3.73 4.59 0.01
CA LEU A 68 -4.71 4.83 -1.06
C LEU A 68 -4.31 6.03 -1.92
N ALA A 69 -3.93 7.15 -1.30
CA ALA A 69 -3.47 8.33 -2.03
C ALA A 69 -2.22 8.06 -2.88
N ALA A 70 -1.32 7.19 -2.42
CA ALA A 70 -0.15 6.78 -3.19
C ALA A 70 -0.52 5.90 -4.40
N LEU A 71 -1.49 4.99 -4.24
CA LEU A 71 -2.06 4.20 -5.35
C LEU A 71 -2.70 5.10 -6.40
N ASP A 72 -3.55 6.04 -5.98
CA ASP A 72 -4.22 6.98 -6.88
C ASP A 72 -3.20 7.83 -7.64
N GLY A 73 -2.19 8.36 -6.95
CA GLY A 73 -1.12 9.14 -7.55
C GLY A 73 -0.31 8.35 -8.59
N LEU A 74 -0.02 7.07 -8.33
CA LEU A 74 0.63 6.19 -9.31
C LEU A 74 -0.29 5.91 -10.50
N GLY A 75 -1.58 5.67 -10.27
CA GLY A 75 -2.57 5.44 -11.33
C GLY A 75 -2.66 6.63 -12.29
N ILE A 76 -2.67 7.86 -11.76
CA ILE A 76 -2.65 9.09 -12.56
C ILE A 76 -1.36 9.19 -13.40
N ALA A 77 -0.20 8.92 -12.78
CA ALA A 77 1.08 8.98 -13.49
C ALA A 77 1.15 7.97 -14.65
N LEU A 78 0.57 6.77 -14.49
CA LEU A 78 0.50 5.74 -15.54
C LEU A 78 -0.50 6.06 -16.65
N ALA A 79 -1.55 6.82 -16.35
CA ALA A 79 -2.54 7.25 -17.32
C ALA A 79 -2.07 8.44 -18.18
N THR A 80 -0.94 9.05 -17.82
CA THR A 80 -0.36 10.17 -18.56
C THR A 80 0.48 9.63 -19.72
N PRO A 81 0.16 9.99 -20.99
CA PRO A 81 0.81 9.42 -22.19
C PRO A 81 2.26 9.87 -22.39
#